data_AF-A0A831LYH9-F1
#
_entry.id   AF-A0A831LYH9-F1
#
_cell.length_a   1.000
_cell.length_b   1.000
_cell.length_c   1.000
_cell.angle_alpha   90.00
_cell.angle_beta   90.00
_cell.angle_gamma   90.00
#
_symmetry.space_group_name_H-M   'P 1'
#
loop_
_entity.id
_entity.type
_entity.pdbx_description
1 polymer ?
#
loop_
_entity_poly.entity_id
_entity_poly.type
_entity_poly.pdbx_seq_one_letter_code
_entity_poly.pdbx_strand_id
1 'polypeptide(L)'
;MNQPAKPPPGKQNEELEELVHADDRVIGRAVNWSLAALGVVVVLAAAGYLVFKPKPRPPEKKMTELSVPVAPERPKTEIPEARFTDVTKAAGITFVHNNGAYGDKLLPESMGSGCAFFDFDNDGDADLLFVNSTYWPGKVPPGKSPTTAALYRNDGQGKFTEVTRGSGLDVPLYGMGVACGDFDNDGLADVYLTAVGENRLFRNLGLGKFADVTAQAGVAGPASEWSTGAAFADMDNDGDLDLFVANYVRWSKEIDFEVGYSLTGIGRAYGPPMNFQGTFPVLYRNDGGGKFTDISAPSGVQVKNPFTGAPMAKSLGIAPVDINGDGWMDFIIANDTVQNFVFLNQRDGTFKEVGGLTGVAFDGNGNARGAMGIDTARFRNDGALAIGIANFANEMTALYVASARDRMVFTDEAIATGIGPESRLLLKFGLFFFDYDLDGWQDVLSCNGHLEEEIG
;
A
#
# COMPACT_ATOMS: atom_id res chain seq x y z
N MET A 1 2.70 123.15 -22.32
CA MET A 1 1.25 123.19 -22.58
C MET A 1 0.51 123.02 -21.26
N ASN A 2 -0.40 123.96 -20.99
CA ASN A 2 -1.51 123.98 -20.01
C ASN A 2 -1.24 123.84 -18.49
N GLN A 3 -0.94 124.99 -17.84
CA GLN A 3 -1.84 125.80 -16.96
C GLN A 3 -3.09 125.12 -16.30
N PRO A 4 -3.69 125.67 -15.21
CA PRO A 4 -3.18 126.03 -13.88
C PRO A 4 -4.21 125.84 -12.70
N ALA A 5 -3.77 126.13 -11.47
CA ALA A 5 -4.44 126.82 -10.33
C ALA A 5 -5.82 126.43 -9.69
N LYS A 6 -5.75 126.09 -8.37
CA LYS A 6 -6.50 126.56 -7.14
C LYS A 6 -7.50 127.73 -7.30
N PRO A 7 -8.49 128.05 -6.39
CA PRO A 7 -8.49 128.01 -4.88
C PRO A 7 -9.93 127.83 -4.21
N PRO A 8 -10.32 128.26 -2.96
CA PRO A 8 -9.81 128.06 -1.56
C PRO A 8 -10.96 127.74 -0.50
N PRO A 9 -11.01 128.20 0.81
CA PRO A 9 -11.23 127.32 1.98
C PRO A 9 -12.31 127.79 3.03
N GLY A 10 -12.41 127.09 4.19
CA GLY A 10 -13.04 127.57 5.46
C GLY A 10 -14.25 126.73 5.91
N LYS A 11 -14.69 126.59 7.18
CA LYS A 11 -14.40 127.04 8.57
C LYS A 11 -15.14 126.02 9.50
N GLN A 12 -14.56 125.50 10.59
CA GLN A 12 -14.71 125.92 12.02
C GLN A 12 -16.15 125.98 12.61
N ASN A 13 -16.24 125.50 13.86
CA ASN A 13 -17.30 125.55 14.90
C ASN A 13 -18.27 124.34 14.90
N GLU A 14 -18.25 123.41 15.86
CA GLU A 14 -18.42 123.56 17.33
C GLU A 14 -19.58 124.49 17.69
N GLU A 15 -20.77 123.91 17.84
CA GLU A 15 -21.73 124.16 18.92
C GLU A 15 -23.02 123.40 18.63
N LEU A 16 -23.24 122.31 19.37
CA LEU A 16 -24.54 121.84 19.88
C LEU A 16 -24.30 120.51 20.61
N GLU A 17 -23.63 120.60 21.77
CA GLU A 17 -23.99 119.75 22.90
C GLU A 17 -25.44 120.07 23.25
N GLU A 18 -26.36 119.11 23.10
CA GLU A 18 -27.23 118.67 24.21
C GLU A 18 -28.26 117.63 23.74
N LEU A 19 -28.49 116.64 24.63
CA LEU A 19 -29.66 115.75 24.73
C LEU A 19 -29.65 114.49 23.84
N VAL A 20 -29.20 113.34 24.35
CA VAL A 20 -29.94 112.46 25.29
C VAL A 20 -29.12 111.18 25.52
N HIS A 21 -28.64 110.98 26.75
CA HIS A 21 -28.28 109.66 27.25
C HIS A 21 -29.53 108.79 27.36
N ALA A 22 -29.57 107.65 26.65
CA ALA A 22 -30.55 106.59 26.88
C ALA A 22 -29.90 105.20 26.75
N ASP A 23 -29.35 104.75 27.88
CA ASP A 23 -29.41 103.39 28.44
C ASP A 23 -28.92 102.17 27.61
N ASP A 24 -27.60 101.98 27.57
CA ASP A 24 -26.87 100.81 27.02
C ASP A 24 -27.19 99.45 27.69
N ARG A 25 -28.09 99.40 28.69
CA ARG A 25 -28.42 98.14 29.40
C ARG A 25 -29.47 97.28 28.69
N VAL A 26 -30.27 97.84 27.79
CA VAL A 26 -31.29 97.09 27.04
C VAL A 26 -30.70 96.32 25.86
N ILE A 27 -29.68 96.88 25.20
CA ILE A 27 -29.02 96.26 24.04
C ILE A 27 -28.21 95.02 24.46
N GLY A 28 -27.51 95.08 25.61
CA GLY A 28 -26.74 93.94 26.13
C GLY A 28 -27.59 92.72 26.51
N ARG A 29 -28.82 92.93 27.02
CA ARG A 29 -29.75 91.83 27.32
C ARG A 29 -30.35 91.21 26.05
N ALA A 30 -30.70 92.02 25.05
CA ALA A 30 -31.24 91.51 23.78
C ALA A 30 -30.19 90.71 22.97
N VAL A 31 -28.93 91.15 22.98
CA VAL A 31 -27.82 90.44 22.33
C VAL A 31 -27.51 89.12 23.05
N ASN A 32 -27.49 89.10 24.38
CA ASN A 32 -27.27 87.86 25.13
C ASN A 32 -28.40 86.83 24.97
N TRP A 33 -29.66 87.28 24.91
CA TRP A 33 -30.79 86.39 24.60
C TRP A 33 -30.76 85.89 23.15
N SER A 34 -30.30 86.71 22.21
CA SER A 34 -30.13 86.29 20.81
C SER A 34 -28.97 85.29 20.64
N LEU A 35 -27.86 85.47 21.36
CA LEU A 35 -26.74 84.53 21.39
C LEU A 35 -27.12 83.21 22.07
N ALA A 36 -27.89 83.26 23.15
CA ALA A 36 -28.41 82.06 23.81
C ALA A 36 -29.39 81.30 22.90
N ALA A 37 -30.31 82.00 22.24
CA ALA A 37 -31.23 81.40 21.28
C ALA A 37 -30.50 80.79 20.07
N LEU A 38 -29.48 81.48 19.54
CA LEU A 38 -28.63 80.97 18.47
C LEU A 38 -27.87 79.72 18.94
N GLY A 39 -27.35 79.72 20.17
CA GLY A 39 -26.71 78.56 20.78
C GLY A 39 -27.65 77.36 20.88
N VAL A 40 -28.90 77.58 21.31
CA VAL A 40 -29.92 76.52 21.35
C VAL A 40 -30.25 76.00 19.96
N VAL A 41 -30.37 76.87 18.95
CA VAL A 41 -30.61 76.45 17.56
C VAL A 41 -29.45 75.63 17.01
N VAL A 42 -28.21 76.03 17.29
CA VAL A 42 -27.00 75.28 16.87
C VAL A 42 -26.94 73.92 17.56
N VAL A 43 -27.26 73.85 18.86
CA VAL A 43 -27.28 72.58 19.60
C VAL A 43 -28.39 71.66 19.08
N LEU A 44 -29.58 72.19 18.79
CA LEU A 44 -30.68 71.42 18.21
C LEU A 44 -30.38 70.96 16.78
N ALA A 45 -29.71 71.80 15.98
CA ALA A 45 -29.25 71.44 14.64
C ALA A 45 -28.15 70.37 14.68
N ALA A 46 -27.21 70.46 15.63
CA ALA A 46 -26.17 69.45 15.82
C ALA A 46 -26.75 68.12 16.34
N ALA A 47 -27.70 68.17 17.28
CA ALA A 47 -28.41 66.99 17.76
C ALA A 47 -29.25 66.36 16.64
N GLY A 48 -29.97 67.17 15.86
CA GLY A 48 -30.69 66.72 14.68
C GLY A 48 -29.76 66.08 13.64
N TYR A 49 -28.61 66.70 13.38
CA TYR A 49 -27.61 66.13 12.48
C TYR A 49 -27.09 64.79 12.99
N LEU A 50 -26.85 64.62 14.29
CA LEU A 50 -26.38 63.37 14.88
C LEU A 50 -27.45 62.27 14.88
N VAL A 51 -28.72 62.62 15.11
CA VAL A 51 -29.85 61.68 15.12
C VAL A 51 -30.22 61.24 13.70
N PHE A 52 -30.18 62.15 12.73
CA PHE A 52 -30.54 61.90 11.34
C PHE A 52 -29.33 61.66 10.43
N LYS A 53 -28.11 61.57 10.97
CA LYS A 53 -26.93 61.20 10.18
C LYS A 53 -27.18 59.80 9.60
N PRO A 54 -27.19 59.63 8.27
CA PRO A 54 -27.33 58.31 7.69
C PRO A 54 -26.19 57.44 8.22
N LYS A 55 -26.53 56.34 8.89
CA LYS A 55 -25.52 55.35 9.27
C LYS A 55 -24.83 54.89 7.98
N PRO A 56 -23.48 54.84 7.93
CA PRO A 56 -22.79 54.34 6.76
C PRO A 56 -23.32 52.94 6.45
N ARG A 57 -23.75 52.72 5.21
CA ARG A 57 -24.15 51.38 4.75
C ARG A 57 -23.00 50.43 5.08
N PRO A 58 -23.27 49.24 5.65
CA PRO A 58 -22.23 48.22 5.78
C PRO A 58 -21.56 48.07 4.42
N PRO A 59 -20.22 47.95 4.35
CA PRO A 59 -19.56 47.70 3.08
C PRO A 59 -20.26 46.51 2.44
N GLU A 60 -20.72 46.70 1.20
CA GLU A 60 -21.32 45.63 0.43
C GLU A 60 -20.33 44.48 0.46
N LYS A 61 -20.74 43.32 0.99
CA LYS A 61 -19.93 42.11 0.91
C LYS A 61 -19.74 41.87 -0.59
N LYS A 62 -18.58 42.28 -1.13
CA LYS A 62 -18.08 41.72 -2.37
C LYS A 62 -17.94 40.24 -2.09
N MET A 63 -18.97 39.50 -2.48
CA MET A 63 -18.86 38.08 -2.67
C MET A 63 -17.79 37.97 -3.75
N THR A 64 -16.56 37.66 -3.33
CA THR A 64 -15.59 37.13 -4.26
C THR A 64 -16.28 35.91 -4.82
N GLU A 65 -16.77 35.98 -6.07
CA GLU A 65 -17.11 34.77 -6.78
C GLU A 65 -15.86 33.91 -6.71
N LEU A 66 -15.95 32.82 -5.95
CA LEU A 66 -15.01 31.73 -6.05
C LEU A 66 -15.13 31.28 -7.50
N SER A 67 -14.28 31.82 -8.36
CA SER A 67 -13.98 31.17 -9.61
C SER A 67 -13.45 29.81 -9.19
N VAL A 68 -14.26 28.78 -9.46
CA VAL A 68 -13.83 27.40 -9.30
C VAL A 68 -12.50 27.33 -10.05
N PRO A 69 -11.39 26.90 -9.43
CA PRO A 69 -10.17 26.67 -10.17
C PRO A 69 -10.58 25.83 -11.37
N VAL A 70 -10.41 26.36 -12.58
CA VAL A 70 -10.61 25.57 -13.78
C VAL A 70 -9.57 24.48 -13.64
N ALA A 71 -10.02 23.28 -13.25
CA ALA A 71 -9.15 22.12 -13.19
C ALA A 71 -8.48 22.08 -14.57
N PRO A 72 -7.15 22.12 -14.65
CA PRO A 72 -6.50 22.02 -15.95
C PRO A 72 -7.11 20.82 -16.65
N GLU A 73 -7.54 21.00 -17.91
CA GLU A 73 -7.99 19.88 -18.72
C GLU A 73 -6.84 18.88 -18.72
N ARG A 74 -6.97 17.86 -17.87
CA ARG A 74 -6.08 16.72 -17.92
C ARG A 74 -6.36 16.13 -19.29
N PRO A 75 -5.34 15.96 -20.16
CA PRO A 75 -5.54 15.20 -21.37
C PRO A 75 -6.25 13.92 -20.96
N LYS A 76 -7.39 13.62 -21.60
CA LYS A 76 -8.05 12.35 -21.37
C LYS A 76 -7.04 11.30 -21.77
N THR A 77 -6.40 10.67 -20.78
CA THR A 77 -5.58 9.51 -21.03
C THR A 77 -6.50 8.49 -21.66
N GLU A 78 -6.33 8.21 -22.95
CA GLU A 78 -6.97 7.06 -23.56
C GLU A 78 -6.37 5.85 -22.86
N ILE A 79 -7.20 5.17 -22.05
CA ILE A 79 -6.78 3.92 -21.41
C ILE A 79 -6.46 2.96 -22.56
N PRO A 80 -5.23 2.42 -22.64
CA PRO A 80 -4.88 1.49 -23.68
C PRO A 80 -5.87 0.32 -23.66
N GLU A 81 -6.40 -0.05 -24.82
CA GLU A 81 -7.28 -1.22 -24.93
C GLU A 81 -6.40 -2.49 -24.90
N ALA A 82 -6.05 -2.94 -23.69
CA ALA A 82 -5.29 -4.17 -23.49
C ALA A 82 -6.17 -5.38 -23.86
N ARG A 83 -5.72 -6.16 -24.85
CA ARG A 83 -6.37 -7.40 -25.28
C ARG A 83 -5.53 -8.59 -24.86
N PHE A 84 -6.05 -9.37 -23.93
CA PHE A 84 -5.44 -10.65 -23.54
C PHE A 84 -5.87 -11.75 -24.51
N THR A 85 -4.91 -12.54 -24.96
CA THR A 85 -5.16 -13.75 -25.74
C THR A 85 -4.64 -14.94 -24.95
N ASP A 86 -5.49 -15.94 -24.73
CA ASP A 86 -5.03 -17.19 -24.16
C ASP A 86 -4.14 -17.91 -25.18
N VAL A 87 -2.83 -17.95 -24.88
CA VAL A 87 -1.82 -18.63 -25.68
C VAL A 87 -1.37 -19.94 -25.05
N THR A 88 -1.96 -20.40 -23.93
CA THR A 88 -1.48 -21.53 -23.12
C THR A 88 -1.18 -22.77 -23.96
N LYS A 89 -2.15 -23.21 -24.77
CA LYS A 89 -1.99 -24.36 -25.67
C LYS A 89 -1.01 -24.09 -26.79
N ALA A 90 -1.02 -22.88 -27.37
CA ALA A 90 -0.11 -22.52 -28.46
C ALA A 90 1.34 -22.48 -27.96
N ALA A 91 1.55 -22.04 -26.73
CA ALA A 91 2.82 -21.97 -26.03
C ALA A 91 3.32 -23.35 -25.58
N GLY A 92 2.52 -24.41 -25.66
CA GLY A 92 2.95 -25.77 -25.29
C GLY A 92 2.79 -26.10 -23.80
N ILE A 93 2.09 -25.25 -23.03
CA ILE A 93 1.86 -25.46 -21.60
C ILE A 93 0.66 -26.39 -21.40
N THR A 94 0.85 -27.46 -20.63
CA THR A 94 -0.21 -28.44 -20.31
C THR A 94 -0.42 -28.65 -18.81
N PHE A 95 0.15 -27.76 -18.00
CA PHE A 95 0.08 -27.85 -16.54
C PHE A 95 -1.36 -27.78 -16.04
N VAL A 96 -1.67 -28.62 -15.05
CA VAL A 96 -2.93 -28.59 -14.31
C VAL A 96 -2.58 -28.68 -12.83
N HIS A 97 -2.99 -27.66 -12.08
CA HIS A 97 -2.81 -27.66 -10.63
C HIS A 97 -3.71 -28.71 -9.98
N ASN A 98 -3.14 -29.49 -9.08
CA ASN A 98 -3.83 -30.36 -8.16
C ASN A 98 -3.77 -29.71 -6.78
N ASN A 99 -4.90 -29.25 -6.27
CA ASN A 99 -5.02 -28.69 -4.91
C ASN A 99 -5.28 -29.78 -3.85
N GLY A 100 -5.25 -31.06 -4.22
CA GLY A 100 -5.48 -32.16 -3.30
C GLY A 100 -6.93 -32.36 -2.84
N ALA A 101 -7.89 -31.57 -3.33
CA ALA A 101 -9.28 -31.62 -2.87
C ALA A 101 -9.97 -32.96 -3.14
N TYR A 102 -10.68 -33.49 -2.14
CA TYR A 102 -11.50 -34.70 -2.26
C TYR A 102 -12.84 -34.64 -1.51
N GLY A 103 -13.30 -33.41 -1.18
CA GLY A 103 -14.59 -33.15 -0.58
C GLY A 103 -14.57 -32.92 0.94
N ASP A 104 -13.44 -33.14 1.61
CA ASP A 104 -13.30 -32.82 3.04
C ASP A 104 -13.20 -31.30 3.30
N LYS A 105 -13.01 -30.47 2.25
CA LYS A 105 -12.90 -29.00 2.34
C LYS A 105 -11.87 -28.59 3.39
N LEU A 106 -10.64 -29.07 3.23
CA LEU A 106 -9.51 -28.77 4.11
C LEU A 106 -8.92 -27.41 3.73
N LEU A 107 -8.57 -26.57 4.70
CA LEU A 107 -8.11 -25.20 4.45
C LEU A 107 -6.97 -25.11 3.42
N PRO A 108 -5.94 -25.99 3.39
CA PRO A 108 -4.89 -25.92 2.37
C PRO A 108 -5.34 -26.18 0.93
N GLU A 109 -6.54 -26.73 0.72
CA GLU A 109 -7.10 -26.98 -0.63
C GLU A 109 -7.62 -25.68 -1.27
N SER A 110 -7.85 -24.64 -0.48
CA SER A 110 -8.36 -23.34 -0.94
C SER A 110 -7.25 -22.39 -1.40
N MET A 111 -5.99 -22.74 -1.15
CA MET A 111 -4.83 -21.96 -1.61
C MET A 111 -4.40 -22.43 -3.01
N GLY A 112 -4.14 -21.47 -3.88
CA GLY A 112 -3.48 -21.74 -5.16
C GLY A 112 -2.00 -22.09 -4.98
N SER A 113 -1.37 -22.50 -6.08
CA SER A 113 0.08 -22.70 -6.13
C SER A 113 0.81 -21.46 -6.65
N GLY A 114 2.05 -21.30 -6.21
CA GLY A 114 3.01 -20.36 -6.76
C GLY A 114 3.56 -20.81 -8.11
N CYS A 115 4.14 -19.86 -8.83
CA CYS A 115 4.91 -20.10 -10.04
C CYS A 115 6.12 -19.17 -10.07
N ALA A 116 7.14 -19.55 -10.83
CA ALA A 116 8.33 -18.74 -11.04
C ALA A 116 8.62 -18.60 -12.53
N PHE A 117 9.06 -17.40 -12.90
CA PHE A 117 9.80 -17.13 -14.12
C PHE A 117 11.27 -17.00 -13.75
N PHE A 118 12.14 -17.81 -14.33
CA PHE A 118 13.59 -17.82 -14.05
C PHE A 118 14.32 -18.50 -15.20
N ASP A 119 15.58 -18.14 -15.45
CA ASP A 119 16.43 -18.77 -16.46
C ASP A 119 17.20 -19.92 -15.78
N PHE A 120 16.74 -21.16 -15.94
CA PHE A 120 17.32 -22.28 -15.17
C PHE A 120 18.54 -22.91 -15.85
N ASP A 121 18.73 -22.70 -17.15
CA ASP A 121 19.85 -23.25 -17.90
C ASP A 121 20.80 -22.20 -18.51
N ASN A 122 20.64 -20.93 -18.11
CA ASN A 122 21.47 -19.78 -18.44
C ASN A 122 21.54 -19.53 -19.95
N ASP A 123 20.43 -19.73 -20.67
CA ASP A 123 20.35 -19.47 -22.10
C ASP A 123 19.83 -18.05 -22.44
N GLY A 124 19.42 -17.28 -21.42
CA GLY A 124 18.95 -15.91 -21.52
C GLY A 124 17.44 -15.78 -21.69
N ASP A 125 16.72 -16.89 -21.80
CA ASP A 125 15.26 -16.92 -21.93
C ASP A 125 14.61 -17.33 -20.60
N ALA A 126 13.58 -16.60 -20.15
CA ALA A 126 12.89 -16.96 -18.93
C ALA A 126 12.08 -18.25 -19.12
N ASP A 127 12.35 -19.26 -18.29
CA ASP A 127 11.62 -20.52 -18.18
C ASP A 127 10.48 -20.44 -17.15
N LEU A 128 9.69 -21.51 -17.05
CA LEU A 128 8.59 -21.58 -16.09
C LEU A 128 8.75 -22.76 -15.13
N LEU A 129 8.54 -22.50 -13.84
CA LEU A 129 8.28 -23.54 -12.84
C LEU A 129 6.91 -23.32 -12.22
N PHE A 130 6.02 -24.31 -12.38
CA PHE A 130 4.76 -24.36 -11.67
C PHE A 130 4.87 -25.24 -10.43
N VAL A 131 4.58 -24.69 -9.26
CA VAL A 131 4.43 -25.48 -8.04
C VAL A 131 3.14 -26.28 -8.13
N ASN A 132 3.12 -27.47 -7.56
CA ASN A 132 1.92 -28.28 -7.50
C ASN A 132 1.75 -28.87 -6.11
N SER A 133 0.51 -29.09 -5.70
CA SER A 133 0.26 -29.92 -4.53
C SER A 133 0.19 -31.39 -4.95
N THR A 134 0.38 -32.27 -3.99
CA THR A 134 0.18 -33.71 -4.14
C THR A 134 -1.13 -34.11 -3.47
N TYR A 135 -1.56 -35.34 -3.73
CA TYR A 135 -2.73 -35.88 -3.05
C TYR A 135 -2.42 -36.13 -1.57
N TRP A 136 -3.40 -35.88 -0.71
CA TRP A 136 -3.31 -36.29 0.69
C TRP A 136 -3.04 -37.80 0.83
N PRO A 137 -2.39 -38.24 1.93
CA PRO A 137 -2.10 -39.65 2.14
C PRO A 137 -3.33 -40.56 1.95
N GLY A 138 -3.21 -41.56 1.07
CA GLY A 138 -4.31 -42.49 0.74
C GLY A 138 -5.39 -41.94 -0.19
N LYS A 139 -5.21 -40.75 -0.79
CA LYS A 139 -6.18 -40.10 -1.70
C LYS A 139 -5.74 -40.03 -3.16
N VAL A 140 -4.63 -40.65 -3.51
CA VAL A 140 -4.21 -40.79 -4.92
C VAL A 140 -5.29 -41.56 -5.69
N PRO A 141 -5.87 -40.99 -6.77
CA PRO A 141 -6.91 -41.68 -7.54
C PRO A 141 -6.40 -42.99 -8.18
N PRO A 142 -7.25 -44.02 -8.31
CA PRO A 142 -6.87 -45.26 -8.98
C PRO A 142 -6.31 -45.01 -10.39
N GLY A 143 -5.15 -45.59 -10.67
CA GLY A 143 -4.48 -45.47 -11.97
C GLY A 143 -3.73 -44.14 -12.20
N LYS A 144 -3.67 -43.24 -11.21
CA LYS A 144 -2.83 -42.04 -11.24
C LYS A 144 -1.59 -42.17 -10.36
N SER A 145 -0.57 -41.38 -10.67
CA SER A 145 0.59 -41.18 -9.81
C SER A 145 0.42 -39.89 -9.00
N PRO A 146 1.12 -39.73 -7.85
CA PRO A 146 1.24 -38.45 -7.18
C PRO A 146 1.71 -37.35 -8.15
N THR A 147 1.10 -36.18 -8.06
CA THR A 147 1.49 -35.00 -8.84
C THR A 147 2.77 -34.39 -8.27
N THR A 148 3.53 -33.74 -9.15
CA THR A 148 4.78 -33.04 -8.84
C THR A 148 4.71 -31.62 -9.39
N ALA A 149 5.68 -30.79 -9.04
CA ALA A 149 5.93 -29.53 -9.76
C ALA A 149 6.15 -29.79 -11.27
N ALA A 150 6.04 -28.76 -12.09
CA ALA A 150 6.28 -28.85 -13.53
C ALA A 150 7.25 -27.76 -14.01
N LEU A 151 8.40 -28.20 -14.54
CA LEU A 151 9.43 -27.35 -15.13
C LEU A 151 9.27 -27.32 -16.65
N TYR A 152 9.21 -26.13 -17.24
CA TYR A 152 9.08 -25.91 -18.67
C TYR A 152 10.23 -25.06 -19.18
N ARG A 153 10.98 -25.58 -20.16
CA ARG A 153 12.01 -24.84 -20.89
C ARG A 153 11.42 -23.99 -21.99
N ASN A 154 11.77 -22.71 -22.04
CA ASN A 154 11.47 -21.78 -23.12
C ASN A 154 12.46 -21.95 -24.30
N ASP A 155 12.02 -21.72 -25.53
CA ASP A 155 12.87 -21.77 -26.74
C ASP A 155 13.24 -20.37 -27.29
N GLY A 156 13.03 -19.33 -26.48
CA GLY A 156 13.19 -17.92 -26.83
C GLY A 156 12.12 -17.36 -27.77
N GLN A 157 11.19 -18.20 -28.23
CA GLN A 157 10.09 -17.83 -29.12
C GLN A 157 8.72 -17.97 -28.43
N GLY A 158 8.72 -18.20 -27.12
CA GLY A 158 7.52 -18.41 -26.32
C GLY A 158 6.89 -19.79 -26.55
N LYS A 159 7.67 -20.79 -26.99
CA LYS A 159 7.29 -22.20 -26.90
C LYS A 159 8.00 -22.84 -25.72
N PHE A 160 7.20 -23.57 -24.95
CA PHE A 160 7.60 -24.21 -23.73
C PHE A 160 7.54 -25.73 -23.90
N THR A 161 8.61 -26.40 -23.49
CA THR A 161 8.70 -27.87 -23.43
C THR A 161 8.80 -28.31 -21.98
N GLU A 162 7.89 -29.16 -21.53
CA GLU A 162 7.99 -29.73 -20.18
C GLU A 162 9.23 -30.64 -20.07
N VAL A 163 10.11 -30.32 -19.12
CA VAL A 163 11.39 -31.03 -18.87
C VAL A 163 11.52 -31.51 -17.42
N THR A 164 10.42 -31.58 -16.67
CA THR A 164 10.40 -31.99 -15.25
C THR A 164 10.98 -33.38 -15.02
N ARG A 165 10.64 -34.35 -15.87
CA ARG A 165 10.95 -35.77 -15.61
C ARG A 165 12.46 -36.01 -15.55
N GLY A 166 12.93 -36.49 -14.41
CA GLY A 166 14.34 -36.75 -14.16
C GLY A 166 15.19 -35.49 -14.00
N SER A 167 14.59 -34.29 -13.90
CA SER A 167 15.32 -33.08 -13.52
C SER A 167 15.75 -33.13 -12.06
N GLY A 168 15.02 -33.86 -11.20
CA GLY A 168 15.18 -33.82 -9.74
C GLY A 168 14.09 -33.00 -9.04
N LEU A 169 13.33 -32.19 -9.78
CA LEU A 169 12.14 -31.48 -9.28
C LEU A 169 10.85 -32.32 -9.36
N ASP A 170 10.92 -33.53 -9.92
CA ASP A 170 9.83 -34.50 -10.01
C ASP A 170 9.55 -35.23 -8.68
N VAL A 171 9.49 -34.46 -7.58
CA VAL A 171 9.22 -34.92 -6.22
C VAL A 171 7.79 -34.57 -5.82
N PRO A 172 6.98 -35.53 -5.33
CA PRO A 172 5.65 -35.22 -4.80
C PRO A 172 5.74 -34.40 -3.51
N LEU A 173 5.09 -33.24 -3.51
CA LEU A 173 5.06 -32.29 -2.39
C LEU A 173 3.66 -31.67 -2.34
N TYR A 174 3.13 -31.37 -1.16
CA TYR A 174 1.97 -30.47 -1.06
C TYR A 174 2.49 -29.02 -1.13
N GLY A 175 2.98 -28.65 -2.31
CA GLY A 175 3.70 -27.40 -2.54
C GLY A 175 2.77 -26.19 -2.52
N MET A 176 3.28 -25.07 -2.02
CA MET A 176 2.56 -23.81 -1.85
C MET A 176 3.16 -22.73 -2.74
N GLY A 177 4.37 -22.29 -2.44
CA GLY A 177 5.07 -21.21 -3.13
C GLY A 177 6.47 -21.61 -3.57
N VAL A 178 7.14 -20.71 -4.28
CA VAL A 178 8.50 -20.89 -4.80
C VAL A 178 9.30 -19.61 -4.64
N ALA A 179 10.57 -19.74 -4.30
CA ALA A 179 11.59 -18.70 -4.43
C ALA A 179 12.74 -19.25 -5.28
N CYS A 180 13.26 -18.42 -6.19
CA CYS A 180 14.44 -18.74 -6.99
C CYS A 180 15.58 -17.79 -6.63
N GLY A 181 16.80 -18.30 -6.52
CA GLY A 181 17.99 -17.52 -6.19
C GLY A 181 19.23 -18.40 -6.20
N ASP A 182 20.37 -17.84 -6.59
CA ASP A 182 21.68 -18.51 -6.57
C ASP A 182 22.24 -18.45 -5.14
N PHE A 183 21.87 -19.43 -4.29
CA PHE A 183 22.17 -19.33 -2.85
C PHE A 183 23.61 -19.72 -2.53
N ASP A 184 24.30 -20.39 -3.45
CA ASP A 184 25.70 -20.79 -3.27
C ASP A 184 26.69 -20.11 -4.20
N ASN A 185 26.23 -19.05 -4.89
CA ASN A 185 27.01 -18.15 -5.72
C ASN A 185 27.77 -18.88 -6.84
N ASP A 186 27.19 -19.94 -7.41
CA ASP A 186 27.77 -20.73 -8.50
C ASP A 186 27.34 -20.29 -9.91
N GLY A 187 26.47 -19.27 -9.98
CA GLY A 187 25.95 -18.67 -11.19
C GLY A 187 24.71 -19.39 -11.75
N LEU A 188 24.14 -20.35 -11.03
CA LEU A 188 22.93 -21.07 -11.42
C LEU A 188 21.79 -20.77 -10.44
N ALA A 189 20.61 -20.44 -10.95
CA ALA A 189 19.47 -20.19 -10.10
C ALA A 189 18.98 -21.50 -9.44
N ASP A 190 18.94 -21.54 -8.12
CA ASP A 190 18.40 -22.62 -7.32
C ASP A 190 16.92 -22.42 -7.01
N VAL A 191 16.26 -23.46 -6.49
CA VAL A 191 14.81 -23.47 -6.25
C VAL A 191 14.50 -23.86 -4.82
N TYR A 192 13.79 -22.99 -4.09
CA TYR A 192 13.18 -23.29 -2.81
C TYR A 192 11.66 -23.42 -2.95
N LEU A 193 11.09 -24.56 -2.56
CA LEU A 193 9.64 -24.82 -2.56
C LEU A 193 9.11 -24.84 -1.12
N THR A 194 8.09 -24.03 -0.85
CA THR A 194 7.35 -24.09 0.41
C THR A 194 6.23 -25.13 0.35
N ALA A 195 5.80 -25.64 1.51
CA ALA A 195 4.79 -26.69 1.57
C ALA A 195 3.91 -26.63 2.81
N VAL A 196 2.81 -27.41 2.77
CA VAL A 196 2.20 -27.94 4.00
C VAL A 196 3.09 -29.09 4.48
N GLY A 197 3.85 -28.86 5.55
CA GLY A 197 4.91 -29.75 6.03
C GLY A 197 6.30 -29.25 5.66
N GLU A 198 7.23 -30.18 5.45
CA GLU A 198 8.63 -29.84 5.17
C GLU A 198 8.81 -29.19 3.79
N ASN A 199 9.52 -28.07 3.77
CA ASN A 199 9.94 -27.35 2.57
C ASN A 199 11.10 -28.08 1.86
N ARG A 200 11.44 -27.66 0.64
CA ARG A 200 12.52 -28.27 -0.16
C ARG A 200 13.42 -27.22 -0.78
N LEU A 201 14.74 -27.39 -0.63
CA LEU A 201 15.77 -26.64 -1.35
C LEU A 201 16.44 -27.55 -2.38
N PHE A 202 16.42 -27.12 -3.63
CA PHE A 202 17.01 -27.81 -4.76
C PHE A 202 18.15 -26.98 -5.35
N ARG A 203 19.37 -27.49 -5.25
CA ARG A 203 20.53 -26.90 -5.89
C ARG A 203 20.52 -27.23 -7.38
N ASN A 204 20.67 -26.23 -8.23
CA ASN A 204 20.87 -26.40 -9.67
C ASN A 204 22.30 -26.90 -9.95
N LEU A 205 22.40 -28.00 -10.69
CA LEU A 205 23.68 -28.63 -11.07
C LEU A 205 24.04 -28.32 -12.53
N GLY A 206 23.24 -27.48 -13.19
CA GLY A 206 23.29 -27.20 -14.62
C GLY A 206 22.67 -28.32 -15.45
N LEU A 207 22.57 -28.07 -16.77
CA LEU A 207 22.04 -29.03 -17.74
C LEU A 207 20.64 -29.58 -17.39
N GLY A 208 19.81 -28.76 -16.72
CA GLY A 208 18.46 -29.12 -16.27
C GLY A 208 18.42 -30.19 -15.18
N LYS A 209 19.44 -30.25 -14.32
CA LYS A 209 19.51 -31.15 -13.17
C LYS A 209 19.51 -30.37 -11.87
N PHE A 210 18.75 -30.88 -10.91
CA PHE A 210 18.60 -30.34 -9.57
C PHE A 210 18.87 -31.43 -8.54
N ALA A 211 19.55 -31.08 -7.45
CA ALA A 211 19.75 -31.95 -6.30
C ALA A 211 19.01 -31.41 -5.08
N ASP A 212 18.21 -32.26 -4.44
CA ASP A 212 17.63 -31.94 -3.14
C ASP A 212 18.74 -31.86 -2.09
N VAL A 213 19.02 -30.65 -1.61
CA VAL A 213 20.02 -30.34 -0.58
C VAL A 213 19.37 -29.90 0.72
N THR A 214 18.05 -30.06 0.88
CA THR A 214 17.25 -29.53 2.00
C THR A 214 17.85 -29.89 3.37
N ALA A 215 18.13 -31.18 3.58
CA ALA A 215 18.68 -31.66 4.85
C ALA A 215 20.12 -31.20 5.08
N GLN A 216 20.89 -31.06 3.98
CA GLN A 216 22.24 -30.49 4.07
C GLN A 216 22.16 -29.02 4.44
N ALA A 217 21.32 -28.23 3.77
CA ALA A 217 21.21 -26.79 4.01
C ALA A 217 20.58 -26.43 5.37
N GLY A 218 19.71 -27.30 5.91
CA GLY A 218 19.07 -27.08 7.23
C GLY A 218 17.78 -26.26 7.16
N VAL A 219 17.14 -26.21 5.99
CA VAL A 219 16.02 -25.28 5.68
C VAL A 219 14.67 -25.98 5.46
N ALA A 220 14.53 -27.22 5.93
CA ALA A 220 13.28 -27.99 5.78
C ALA A 220 12.10 -27.36 6.54
N GLY A 221 12.39 -26.68 7.66
CA GLY A 221 11.36 -26.32 8.64
C GLY A 221 10.74 -27.56 9.31
N PRO A 222 9.87 -27.37 10.32
CA PRO A 222 9.17 -28.47 10.97
C PRO A 222 8.04 -29.03 10.09
N ALA A 223 7.90 -30.36 10.05
CA ALA A 223 6.81 -31.03 9.31
C ALA A 223 5.37 -30.70 9.79
N SER A 224 5.23 -30.03 10.95
CA SER A 224 3.95 -29.59 11.50
C SER A 224 3.55 -28.17 11.08
N GLU A 225 4.44 -27.45 10.39
CA GLU A 225 4.20 -26.08 9.95
C GLU A 225 3.61 -26.04 8.54
N TRP A 226 3.04 -24.89 8.19
CA TRP A 226 2.55 -24.61 6.86
C TRP A 226 3.20 -23.33 6.34
N SER A 227 4.16 -23.51 5.43
CA SER A 227 4.83 -22.43 4.72
C SER A 227 4.11 -22.10 3.42
N THR A 228 3.97 -20.82 3.10
CA THR A 228 3.14 -20.32 1.99
C THR A 228 3.95 -19.58 0.93
N GLY A 229 4.84 -18.69 1.35
CA GLY A 229 5.76 -17.95 0.49
C GLY A 229 7.19 -17.97 1.03
N ALA A 230 8.15 -17.68 0.16
CA ALA A 230 9.55 -17.51 0.54
C ALA A 230 10.19 -16.42 -0.33
N ALA A 231 11.27 -15.83 0.16
CA ALA A 231 12.07 -14.89 -0.62
C ALA A 231 13.55 -15.04 -0.25
N PHE A 232 14.41 -15.07 -1.27
CA PHE A 232 15.84 -14.89 -1.11
C PHE A 232 16.19 -13.40 -1.10
N ALA A 233 17.05 -12.98 -0.17
CA ALA A 233 17.59 -11.63 -0.14
C ALA A 233 18.89 -11.59 0.67
N ASP A 234 19.86 -10.80 0.24
CA ASP A 234 21.07 -10.51 1.04
C ASP A 234 20.71 -9.45 2.10
N MET A 235 20.48 -9.89 3.34
CA MET A 235 19.94 -9.01 4.39
C MET A 235 21.03 -8.32 5.21
N ASP A 236 22.25 -8.85 5.20
CA ASP A 236 23.37 -8.31 5.96
C ASP A 236 24.51 -7.77 5.08
N ASN A 237 24.29 -7.73 3.76
CA ASN A 237 25.20 -7.22 2.73
C ASN A 237 26.53 -7.98 2.68
N ASP A 238 26.52 -9.28 2.93
CA ASP A 238 27.71 -10.14 2.87
C ASP A 238 27.89 -10.81 1.50
N GLY A 239 26.89 -10.70 0.62
CA GLY A 239 26.87 -11.25 -0.73
C GLY A 239 26.31 -12.66 -0.85
N ASP A 240 25.94 -13.32 0.26
CA ASP A 240 25.24 -14.59 0.27
C ASP A 240 23.72 -14.34 0.44
N LEU A 241 22.89 -15.01 -0.36
CA LEU A 241 21.44 -14.83 -0.25
C LEU A 241 20.89 -15.55 0.98
N ASP A 242 20.31 -14.80 1.92
CA ASP A 242 19.52 -15.29 3.04
C ASP A 242 18.12 -15.69 2.61
N LEU A 243 17.41 -16.46 3.46
CA LEU A 243 16.09 -17.00 3.13
C LEU A 243 15.05 -16.63 4.19
N PHE A 244 14.04 -15.85 3.80
CA PHE A 244 12.86 -15.58 4.60
C PHE A 244 11.72 -16.51 4.17
N VAL A 245 11.06 -17.19 5.11
CA VAL A 245 9.94 -18.11 4.86
C VAL A 245 8.70 -17.64 5.63
N ALA A 246 7.61 -17.42 4.91
CA ALA A 246 6.30 -17.10 5.46
C ALA A 246 5.62 -18.38 5.92
N ASN A 247 5.21 -18.40 7.19
CA ASN A 247 4.34 -19.43 7.74
C ASN A 247 2.97 -18.83 8.07
N TYR A 248 1.93 -19.62 7.82
CA TYR A 248 0.55 -19.19 7.87
C TYR A 248 -0.07 -19.47 9.24
N VAL A 249 -0.75 -20.60 9.37
CA VAL A 249 -1.47 -20.96 10.61
C VAL A 249 -1.07 -22.35 11.08
N ARG A 250 -1.22 -22.58 12.39
CA ARG A 250 -1.05 -23.90 12.98
C ARG A 250 -2.19 -24.79 12.48
N TRP A 251 -1.86 -25.65 11.53
CA TRP A 251 -2.83 -26.48 10.85
C TRP A 251 -2.52 -27.97 11.07
N SER A 252 -3.58 -28.73 11.31
CA SER A 252 -3.60 -30.18 11.09
C SER A 252 -5.00 -30.54 10.64
N LYS A 253 -5.16 -31.72 10.04
CA LYS A 253 -6.48 -32.22 9.66
C LYS A 253 -7.42 -32.22 10.85
N GLU A 254 -6.95 -32.66 12.01
CA GLU A 254 -7.73 -32.71 13.26
C GLU A 254 -8.19 -31.32 13.69
N ILE A 255 -7.28 -30.34 13.72
CA ILE A 255 -7.61 -28.94 14.05
C ILE A 255 -8.65 -28.38 13.07
N ASP A 256 -8.54 -28.70 11.78
CA ASP A 256 -9.47 -28.23 10.76
C ASP A 256 -10.90 -28.81 10.93
N PHE A 257 -11.00 -30.09 11.31
CA PHE A 257 -12.29 -30.68 11.69
C PHE A 257 -12.84 -30.09 12.99
N GLU A 258 -11.99 -29.74 13.96
CA GLU A 258 -12.40 -29.07 15.19
C GLU A 258 -12.91 -27.64 14.93
N VAL A 259 -12.25 -26.88 14.04
CA VAL A 259 -12.74 -25.55 13.61
C VAL A 259 -14.09 -25.67 12.91
N GLY A 260 -14.29 -26.71 12.10
CA GLY A 260 -15.61 -27.17 11.70
C GLY A 260 -16.43 -26.17 10.87
N TYR A 261 -15.79 -25.32 10.05
CA TYR A 261 -16.50 -24.31 9.27
C TYR A 261 -17.53 -24.92 8.32
N SER A 262 -18.72 -24.32 8.28
CA SER A 262 -19.84 -24.79 7.47
C SER A 262 -20.76 -23.65 7.06
N LEU A 263 -21.39 -23.82 5.91
CA LEU A 263 -22.41 -22.93 5.39
C LEU A 263 -23.80 -23.57 5.53
N THR A 264 -24.76 -22.78 6.00
CA THR A 264 -26.15 -23.21 6.19
C THR A 264 -26.72 -23.77 4.89
N GLY A 265 -27.15 -25.04 4.93
CA GLY A 265 -27.77 -25.73 3.78
C GLY A 265 -26.78 -26.38 2.81
N ILE A 266 -25.47 -26.12 2.92
CA ILE A 266 -24.43 -26.75 2.09
C ILE A 266 -23.64 -27.80 2.91
N GLY A 267 -23.40 -27.52 4.19
CA GLY A 267 -22.55 -28.33 5.05
C GLY A 267 -21.15 -27.75 5.14
N ARG A 268 -20.13 -28.60 5.25
CA ARG A 268 -18.73 -28.16 5.40
C ARG A 268 -18.28 -27.37 4.17
N ALA A 269 -17.56 -26.27 4.40
CA ALA A 269 -17.13 -25.32 3.37
C ALA A 269 -15.76 -24.74 3.72
N TYR A 270 -15.12 -24.03 2.79
CA TYR A 270 -13.92 -23.27 3.10
C TYR A 270 -14.27 -22.02 3.91
N GLY A 271 -13.53 -21.77 4.98
CA GLY A 271 -13.80 -20.67 5.91
C GLY A 271 -12.60 -19.76 6.10
N PRO A 272 -12.81 -18.53 6.61
CA PRO A 272 -11.72 -17.65 6.96
C PRO A 272 -10.86 -18.27 8.08
N PRO A 273 -9.54 -17.99 8.11
CA PRO A 273 -8.61 -18.64 9.03
C PRO A 273 -8.71 -18.10 10.47
N MET A 274 -9.74 -17.32 10.81
CA MET A 274 -9.86 -16.57 12.08
C MET A 274 -9.71 -17.47 13.32
N ASN A 275 -10.21 -18.70 13.23
CA ASN A 275 -10.19 -19.66 14.33
C ASN A 275 -8.95 -20.56 14.34
N PHE A 276 -8.01 -20.37 13.42
CA PHE A 276 -6.70 -21.00 13.47
C PHE A 276 -5.69 -20.07 14.15
N GLN A 277 -4.84 -20.63 14.99
CA GLN A 277 -3.75 -19.88 15.61
C GLN A 277 -2.70 -19.52 14.56
N GLY A 278 -2.20 -18.29 14.60
CA GLY A 278 -1.03 -17.89 13.82
C GLY A 278 0.24 -18.68 14.17
N THR A 279 1.25 -18.53 13.31
CA THR A 279 2.58 -19.14 13.45
C THR A 279 3.65 -18.05 13.34
N PHE A 280 4.93 -18.40 13.48
CA PHE A 280 6.01 -17.46 13.24
C PHE A 280 6.58 -17.67 11.84
N PRO A 281 6.92 -16.59 11.09
CA PRO A 281 7.80 -16.73 9.95
C PRO A 281 9.18 -17.22 10.40
N VAL A 282 9.95 -17.75 9.46
CA VAL A 282 11.32 -18.22 9.69
C VAL A 282 12.28 -17.35 8.89
N LEU A 283 13.39 -16.95 9.52
CA LEU A 283 14.49 -16.27 8.88
C LEU A 283 15.76 -17.09 9.03
N TYR A 284 16.30 -17.52 7.90
CA TYR A 284 17.53 -18.29 7.79
C TYR A 284 18.64 -17.39 7.27
N ARG A 285 19.71 -17.23 8.04
CA ARG A 285 20.95 -16.61 7.54
C ARG A 285 21.76 -17.63 6.77
N ASN A 286 22.25 -17.28 5.59
CA ASN A 286 23.22 -18.09 4.85
C ASN A 286 24.61 -17.95 5.51
N ASP A 287 25.22 -19.05 5.92
CA ASP A 287 26.55 -19.04 6.55
C ASP A 287 27.68 -19.31 5.54
N GLY A 288 27.34 -19.32 4.25
CA GLY A 288 28.19 -19.78 3.16
C GLY A 288 28.31 -21.31 3.11
N GLY A 289 28.92 -21.82 2.04
CA GLY A 289 29.16 -23.27 1.87
C GLY A 289 27.89 -24.12 1.80
N GLY A 290 26.75 -23.49 1.48
CA GLY A 290 25.44 -24.12 1.34
C GLY A 290 24.81 -24.55 2.67
N LYS A 291 25.03 -23.78 3.74
CA LYS A 291 24.46 -24.00 5.07
C LYS A 291 23.74 -22.75 5.55
N PHE A 292 22.62 -22.97 6.24
CA PHE A 292 21.85 -21.89 6.84
C PHE A 292 21.71 -22.08 8.35
N THR A 293 21.65 -20.97 9.07
CA THR A 293 21.28 -20.91 10.48
C THR A 293 19.92 -20.24 10.65
N ASP A 294 18.99 -20.90 11.35
CA ASP A 294 17.73 -20.27 11.78
C ASP A 294 18.03 -19.21 12.85
N ILE A 295 17.83 -17.93 12.48
CA ILE A 295 18.01 -16.77 13.34
C ILE A 295 16.68 -16.11 13.71
N SER A 296 15.55 -16.78 13.52
CA SER A 296 14.21 -16.17 13.66
C SER A 296 13.97 -15.56 15.05
N ALA A 297 14.34 -16.29 16.10
CA ALA A 297 14.19 -15.82 17.48
C ALA A 297 15.12 -14.64 17.82
N PRO A 298 16.44 -14.73 17.60
CA PRO A 298 17.36 -13.62 17.92
C PRO A 298 17.22 -12.40 16.99
N SER A 299 16.74 -12.58 15.75
CA SER A 299 16.57 -11.47 14.79
C SER A 299 15.36 -10.59 15.08
N GLY A 300 14.38 -11.04 15.88
CA GLY A 300 13.21 -10.23 16.23
C GLY A 300 12.02 -10.34 15.27
N VAL A 301 12.06 -11.22 14.27
CA VAL A 301 10.93 -11.44 13.34
C VAL A 301 9.76 -12.23 13.96
N GLN A 302 9.95 -12.80 15.16
CA GLN A 302 8.92 -13.53 15.89
C GLN A 302 8.01 -12.62 16.74
N VAL A 303 7.00 -12.03 16.11
CA VAL A 303 6.04 -11.13 16.77
C VAL A 303 4.99 -11.91 17.57
N LYS A 304 4.89 -11.62 18.87
CA LYS A 304 3.96 -12.28 19.81
C LYS A 304 2.84 -11.34 20.25
N ASN A 305 1.67 -11.91 20.47
CA ASN A 305 0.56 -11.19 21.06
C ASN A 305 0.94 -10.84 22.51
N PRO A 306 0.90 -9.56 22.92
CA PRO A 306 1.36 -9.14 24.24
C PRO A 306 0.49 -9.68 25.39
N PHE A 307 -0.75 -10.09 25.11
CA PHE A 307 -1.69 -10.59 26.11
C PHE A 307 -1.66 -12.12 26.24
N THR A 308 -1.54 -12.84 25.12
CA THR A 308 -1.59 -14.32 25.12
C THR A 308 -0.21 -14.98 24.98
N GLY A 309 0.80 -14.25 24.52
CA GLY A 309 2.13 -14.77 24.20
C GLY A 309 2.17 -15.64 22.94
N ALA A 310 1.04 -15.84 22.25
CA ALA A 310 0.93 -16.64 21.04
C ALA A 310 1.55 -15.92 19.82
N PRO A 311 1.99 -16.66 18.78
CA PRO A 311 2.40 -16.06 17.52
C PRO A 311 1.27 -15.21 16.91
N MET A 312 1.62 -14.03 16.41
CA MET A 312 0.65 -13.13 15.77
C MET A 312 0.51 -13.34 14.27
N ALA A 313 1.56 -13.83 13.60
CA ALA A 313 1.62 -13.83 12.15
C ALA A 313 0.65 -14.84 11.52
N LYS A 314 0.14 -14.49 10.35
CA LYS A 314 -0.59 -15.37 9.43
C LYS A 314 -0.09 -15.08 8.02
N SER A 315 1.20 -15.33 7.82
CA SER A 315 1.96 -14.80 6.69
C SER A 315 1.60 -15.52 5.41
N LEU A 316 1.34 -14.76 4.33
CA LEU A 316 1.06 -15.31 3.00
C LEU A 316 2.01 -14.74 1.93
N GLY A 317 2.29 -13.44 1.97
CA GLY A 317 3.17 -12.75 1.03
C GLY A 317 4.38 -12.10 1.71
N ILE A 318 5.49 -12.03 0.98
CA ILE A 318 6.75 -11.40 1.43
C ILE A 318 7.23 -10.46 0.33
N ALA A 319 7.63 -9.25 0.69
CA ALA A 319 8.36 -8.34 -0.18
C ALA A 319 9.65 -7.87 0.50
N PRO A 320 10.83 -8.38 0.09
CA PRO A 320 12.11 -7.77 0.43
C PRO A 320 12.23 -6.41 -0.28
N VAL A 321 12.48 -5.35 0.47
CA VAL A 321 12.67 -4.00 -0.10
C VAL A 321 13.45 -3.13 0.88
N ASP A 322 14.34 -2.27 0.38
CA ASP A 322 14.91 -1.17 1.17
C ASP A 322 13.84 -0.06 1.31
N ILE A 323 13.06 -0.13 2.40
CA ILE A 323 11.87 0.71 2.57
C ILE A 323 12.24 2.16 2.91
N ASN A 324 13.38 2.34 3.57
CA ASN A 324 13.83 3.64 4.07
C ASN A 324 14.90 4.29 3.18
N GLY A 325 15.47 3.54 2.23
CA GLY A 325 16.51 3.97 1.30
C GLY A 325 17.92 4.00 1.91
N ASP A 326 18.20 3.15 2.90
CA ASP A 326 19.46 3.15 3.62
C ASP A 326 20.48 2.10 3.16
N GLY A 327 20.11 1.31 2.15
CA GLY A 327 20.92 0.26 1.55
C GLY A 327 20.90 -1.07 2.31
N TRP A 328 20.05 -1.24 3.32
CA TRP A 328 19.84 -2.53 3.99
C TRP A 328 18.48 -3.09 3.62
N MET A 329 18.42 -4.40 3.39
CA MET A 329 17.17 -5.05 3.03
C MET A 329 16.22 -5.08 4.23
N ASP A 330 15.00 -4.58 4.05
CA ASP A 330 13.87 -4.73 4.97
C ASP A 330 12.87 -5.76 4.42
N PHE A 331 11.91 -6.16 5.24
CA PHE A 331 10.86 -7.10 4.82
C PHE A 331 9.47 -6.57 5.15
N ILE A 332 8.56 -6.64 4.17
CA ILE A 332 7.13 -6.40 4.37
C ILE A 332 6.40 -7.72 4.23
N ILE A 333 5.60 -8.06 5.25
CA ILE A 333 4.85 -9.30 5.31
C ILE A 333 3.36 -9.01 5.22
N ALA A 334 2.73 -9.52 4.17
CA ALA A 334 1.29 -9.54 4.04
C ALA A 334 0.73 -10.68 4.91
N ASN A 335 -0.09 -10.29 5.89
CA ASN A 335 -0.71 -11.23 6.81
C ASN A 335 -2.22 -11.29 6.64
N ASP A 336 -2.76 -12.51 6.57
CA ASP A 336 -4.20 -12.71 6.45
C ASP A 336 -4.91 -12.50 7.79
N THR A 337 -5.93 -11.65 7.82
CA THR A 337 -6.82 -11.41 8.97
C THR A 337 -6.17 -10.83 10.23
N VAL A 338 -4.86 -10.53 10.18
CA VAL A 338 -4.09 -9.86 11.24
C VAL A 338 -3.26 -8.75 10.60
N GLN A 339 -2.58 -7.95 11.40
CA GLN A 339 -1.86 -6.80 10.85
C GLN A 339 -0.70 -7.22 9.96
N ASN A 340 -0.46 -6.48 8.88
CA ASN A 340 0.77 -6.62 8.11
C ASN A 340 1.97 -6.24 8.98
N PHE A 341 3.12 -6.86 8.72
CA PHE A 341 4.37 -6.50 9.40
C PHE A 341 5.29 -5.75 8.46
N VAL A 342 6.00 -4.78 9.02
CA VAL A 342 7.16 -4.15 8.38
C VAL A 342 8.34 -4.36 9.31
N PHE A 343 9.28 -5.21 8.90
CA PHE A 343 10.50 -5.51 9.62
C PHE A 343 11.62 -4.62 9.10
N LEU A 344 11.92 -3.56 9.86
CA LEU A 344 13.00 -2.61 9.56
C LEU A 344 14.33 -3.17 10.09
N ASN A 345 15.30 -3.34 9.21
CA ASN A 345 16.64 -3.82 9.51
C ASN A 345 17.38 -2.82 10.41
N GLN A 346 17.94 -3.30 11.52
CA GLN A 346 18.69 -2.47 12.48
C GLN A 346 20.20 -2.46 12.20
N ARG A 347 20.66 -3.16 11.14
CA ARG A 347 22.06 -3.25 10.69
C ARG A 347 23.00 -3.94 11.68
N ASP A 348 22.43 -4.76 12.55
CA ASP A 348 23.15 -5.53 13.58
C ASP A 348 22.69 -7.00 13.63
N GLY A 349 22.03 -7.46 12.55
CA GLY A 349 21.42 -8.79 12.47
C GLY A 349 20.03 -8.87 13.11
N THR A 350 19.47 -7.75 13.57
CA THR A 350 18.11 -7.69 14.12
C THR A 350 17.18 -6.82 13.28
N PHE A 351 15.88 -7.06 13.43
CA PHE A 351 14.78 -6.36 12.81
C PHE A 351 13.83 -5.81 13.87
N LYS A 352 13.25 -4.65 13.56
CA LYS A 352 12.20 -4.05 14.37
C LYS A 352 10.88 -4.05 13.59
N GLU A 353 9.85 -4.62 14.17
CA GLU A 353 8.49 -4.50 13.64
C GLU A 353 7.99 -3.05 13.82
N VAL A 354 7.62 -2.39 12.72
CA VAL A 354 7.21 -0.98 12.66
C VAL A 354 5.97 -0.74 11.79
N GLY A 355 5.22 -1.78 11.40
CA GLY A 355 4.07 -1.68 10.49
C GLY A 355 2.99 -0.71 10.96
N GLY A 356 2.74 -0.65 12.27
CA GLY A 356 1.81 0.32 12.85
C GLY A 356 2.29 1.77 12.76
N LEU A 357 3.60 2.00 12.82
CA LEU A 357 4.20 3.33 12.72
C LEU A 357 4.28 3.82 11.28
N THR A 358 4.44 2.91 10.32
CA THR A 358 4.53 3.24 8.89
C THR A 358 3.16 3.44 8.25
N GLY A 359 2.10 2.90 8.85
CA GLY A 359 0.73 2.95 8.32
C GLY A 359 0.38 1.75 7.42
N VAL A 360 1.29 0.78 7.26
CA VAL A 360 1.10 -0.41 6.41
C VAL A 360 0.35 -1.55 7.13
N ALA A 361 0.35 -1.54 8.47
CA ALA A 361 -0.23 -2.61 9.28
C ALA A 361 -1.74 -2.82 9.09
N PHE A 362 -2.50 -1.75 8.81
CA PHE A 362 -3.96 -1.76 8.81
C PHE A 362 -4.54 -0.95 7.64
N ASP A 363 -5.84 -1.08 7.43
CA ASP A 363 -6.59 -0.18 6.56
C ASP A 363 -6.80 1.22 7.19
N GLY A 364 -7.36 2.16 6.41
CA GLY A 364 -7.64 3.52 6.89
C GLY A 364 -8.66 3.62 8.03
N ASN A 365 -9.35 2.54 8.39
CA ASN A 365 -10.24 2.45 9.55
C ASN A 365 -9.59 1.72 10.74
N GLY A 366 -8.34 1.26 10.61
CA GLY A 366 -7.62 0.50 11.64
C GLY A 366 -7.96 -0.99 11.67
N ASN A 367 -8.59 -1.54 10.63
CA ASN A 367 -8.88 -2.97 10.54
C ASN A 367 -7.74 -3.73 9.84
N ALA A 368 -7.48 -4.95 10.31
CA ALA A 368 -6.71 -5.91 9.53
C ALA A 368 -7.51 -6.35 8.31
N ARG A 369 -6.80 -6.71 7.24
CA ARG A 369 -7.36 -7.23 5.98
C ARG A 369 -6.97 -8.68 5.80
N GLY A 370 -7.64 -9.39 4.91
CA GLY A 370 -7.18 -10.68 4.41
C GLY A 370 -6.07 -10.53 3.37
N ALA A 371 -4.90 -10.05 3.80
CA ALA A 371 -3.78 -9.75 2.92
C ALA A 371 -3.05 -11.01 2.46
N MET A 372 -2.81 -11.10 1.16
CA MET A 372 -2.25 -12.26 0.46
C MET A 372 -1.02 -11.85 -0.36
N GLY A 373 -1.11 -11.85 -1.70
CA GLY A 373 -0.03 -11.43 -2.59
C GLY A 373 0.40 -9.98 -2.35
N ILE A 374 1.70 -9.74 -2.42
CA ILE A 374 2.33 -8.45 -2.18
C ILE A 374 3.43 -8.23 -3.20
N ASP A 375 3.58 -6.98 -3.64
CA ASP A 375 4.73 -6.55 -4.40
C ASP A 375 4.99 -5.05 -4.16
N THR A 376 6.17 -4.59 -4.52
CA THR A 376 6.58 -3.20 -4.35
C THR A 376 7.18 -2.62 -5.61
N ALA A 377 6.88 -1.36 -5.90
CA ALA A 377 7.43 -0.67 -7.06
C ALA A 377 7.51 0.83 -6.85
N ARG A 378 8.41 1.47 -7.59
CA ARG A 378 8.39 2.93 -7.77
C ARG A 378 7.59 3.26 -9.03
N PHE A 379 6.27 3.22 -8.91
CA PHE A 379 5.36 3.33 -10.05
C PHE A 379 5.13 4.76 -10.58
N ARG A 380 5.77 5.76 -9.96
CA ARG A 380 5.64 7.19 -10.32
C ARG A 380 7.01 7.83 -10.54
N ASN A 381 7.02 8.89 -11.35
CA ASN A 381 8.22 9.70 -11.63
C ASN A 381 8.73 10.54 -10.45
N ASP A 382 8.10 10.46 -9.27
CA ASP A 382 8.58 11.09 -8.04
C ASP A 382 9.49 10.16 -7.21
N GLY A 383 9.63 8.89 -7.64
CA GLY A 383 10.43 7.89 -6.96
C GLY A 383 9.82 7.40 -5.64
N ALA A 384 8.57 7.73 -5.33
CA ALA A 384 7.88 7.20 -4.16
C ALA A 384 7.76 5.68 -4.27
N LEU A 385 8.06 4.97 -3.18
CA LEU A 385 7.84 3.54 -3.09
C LEU A 385 6.34 3.28 -2.88
N ALA A 386 5.79 2.34 -3.63
CA ALA A 386 4.46 1.81 -3.41
C ALA A 386 4.53 0.35 -3.00
N ILE A 387 3.57 -0.05 -2.17
CA ILE A 387 3.35 -1.42 -1.73
C ILE A 387 1.92 -1.78 -2.14
N GLY A 388 1.81 -2.68 -3.11
CA GLY A 388 0.53 -3.24 -3.54
C GLY A 388 0.24 -4.50 -2.75
N ILE A 389 -0.99 -4.65 -2.22
CA ILE A 389 -1.39 -5.86 -1.50
C ILE A 389 -2.75 -6.34 -2.01
N ALA A 390 -2.77 -7.58 -2.50
CA ALA A 390 -3.96 -8.34 -2.83
C ALA A 390 -4.70 -8.73 -1.54
N ASN A 391 -5.98 -8.36 -1.45
CA ASN A 391 -6.80 -8.65 -0.27
C ASN A 391 -8.00 -9.56 -0.59
N PHE A 392 -8.69 -10.04 0.44
CA PHE A 392 -9.85 -10.90 0.32
C PHE A 392 -11.05 -10.22 -0.39
N ALA A 393 -12.08 -11.00 -0.72
CA ALA A 393 -13.33 -10.46 -1.25
C ALA A 393 -13.95 -9.41 -0.33
N ASN A 394 -14.54 -8.36 -0.92
CA ASN A 394 -15.12 -7.19 -0.24
C ASN A 394 -14.13 -6.22 0.41
N GLU A 395 -12.83 -6.52 0.32
CA GLU A 395 -11.74 -5.64 0.72
C GLU A 395 -11.06 -5.13 -0.54
N MET A 396 -10.73 -3.83 -0.61
CA MET A 396 -10.02 -3.29 -1.78
C MET A 396 -8.58 -3.81 -1.81
N THR A 397 -7.99 -3.97 -2.99
CA THR A 397 -6.53 -4.00 -3.10
C THR A 397 -5.96 -2.78 -2.38
N ALA A 398 -4.96 -2.99 -1.53
CA ALA A 398 -4.26 -1.89 -0.88
C ALA A 398 -3.19 -1.34 -1.81
N LEU A 399 -3.01 -0.02 -1.80
CA LEU A 399 -1.89 0.62 -2.48
C LEU A 399 -1.27 1.64 -1.53
N TYR A 400 -0.37 1.18 -0.67
CA TYR A 400 0.32 2.05 0.28
C TYR A 400 1.45 2.79 -0.44
N VAL A 401 1.39 4.11 -0.50
CA VAL A 401 2.41 4.93 -1.18
C VAL A 401 3.17 5.76 -0.15
N ALA A 402 4.49 5.71 -0.21
CA ALA A 402 5.38 6.48 0.65
C ALA A 402 5.19 7.99 0.45
N SER A 403 5.15 8.73 1.54
CA SER A 403 5.06 10.19 1.50
C SER A 403 6.34 10.80 0.94
N ALA A 404 6.19 11.80 0.07
CA ALA A 404 7.32 12.58 -0.45
C ALA A 404 8.12 13.32 0.65
N ARG A 405 7.53 13.54 1.84
CA ARG A 405 8.18 14.21 2.98
C ARG A 405 8.92 13.24 3.89
N ASP A 406 8.42 12.01 3.99
CA ASP A 406 8.95 10.99 4.88
C ASP A 406 8.67 9.61 4.26
N ARG A 407 9.74 8.93 3.84
CA ARG A 407 9.66 7.63 3.15
C ARG A 407 9.12 6.52 4.05
N MET A 408 9.15 6.71 5.37
CA MET A 408 8.62 5.74 6.33
C MET A 408 7.13 5.92 6.59
N VAL A 409 6.49 6.97 6.07
CA VAL A 409 5.06 7.22 6.28
C VAL A 409 4.32 6.90 4.99
N PHE A 410 3.45 5.90 5.04
CA PHE A 410 2.65 5.45 3.90
C PHE A 410 1.19 5.86 4.04
N THR A 411 0.53 6.12 2.90
CA THR A 411 -0.91 6.33 2.83
C THR A 411 -1.52 5.36 1.82
N ASP A 412 -2.66 4.75 2.16
CA ASP A 412 -3.40 3.90 1.22
C ASP A 412 -4.08 4.78 0.15
N GLU A 413 -3.52 4.78 -1.05
CA GLU A 413 -3.99 5.57 -2.20
C GLU A 413 -4.85 4.75 -3.17
N ALA A 414 -5.29 3.53 -2.80
CA ALA A 414 -6.05 2.67 -3.69
C ALA A 414 -7.33 3.32 -4.24
N ILE A 415 -8.05 4.09 -3.40
CA ILE A 415 -9.25 4.81 -3.85
C ILE A 415 -8.89 5.96 -4.79
N ALA A 416 -7.87 6.74 -4.45
CA ALA A 416 -7.49 7.93 -5.22
C ALA A 416 -6.93 7.58 -6.60
N THR A 417 -6.34 6.39 -6.73
CA THR A 417 -5.79 5.85 -7.99
C THR A 417 -6.81 5.05 -8.81
N GLY A 418 -7.98 4.74 -8.24
CA GLY A 418 -9.07 4.02 -8.92
C GLY A 418 -9.02 2.50 -8.80
N ILE A 419 -7.88 1.90 -8.43
CA ILE A 419 -7.75 0.43 -8.27
C ILE A 419 -8.61 -0.12 -7.12
N GLY A 420 -8.86 0.69 -6.09
CA GLY A 420 -9.59 0.26 -4.89
C GLY A 420 -11.03 -0.18 -5.19
N PRO A 421 -11.90 0.72 -5.70
CA PRO A 421 -13.28 0.38 -6.02
C PRO A 421 -13.42 -0.80 -7.00
N GLU A 422 -12.60 -0.85 -8.04
CA GLU A 422 -12.65 -1.90 -9.08
C GLU A 422 -12.24 -3.28 -8.54
N SER A 423 -11.27 -3.34 -7.61
CA SER A 423 -10.80 -4.60 -7.01
C SER A 423 -11.66 -5.11 -5.86
N ARG A 424 -12.60 -4.31 -5.34
CA ARG A 424 -13.28 -4.58 -4.06
C ARG A 424 -14.03 -5.90 -4.03
N LEU A 425 -14.77 -6.24 -5.08
CA LEU A 425 -15.63 -7.43 -5.10
C LEU A 425 -14.86 -8.71 -5.40
N LEU A 426 -13.66 -8.58 -5.95
CA LEU A 426 -12.82 -9.69 -6.36
C LEU A 426 -12.08 -10.23 -5.14
N LEU A 427 -11.77 -11.54 -5.16
CA LEU A 427 -10.85 -12.17 -4.24
C LEU A 427 -9.51 -12.32 -4.98
N LYS A 428 -8.48 -11.65 -4.45
CA LYS A 428 -7.18 -11.48 -5.11
C LYS A 428 -6.15 -12.30 -4.36
N PHE A 429 -5.52 -13.28 -4.99
CA PHE A 429 -4.47 -14.08 -4.36
C PHE A 429 -3.06 -13.55 -4.67
N GLY A 430 -2.83 -13.13 -5.91
CA GLY A 430 -1.54 -12.63 -6.38
C GLY A 430 -1.61 -11.18 -6.84
N LEU A 431 -0.50 -10.47 -6.71
CA LEU A 431 -0.31 -9.12 -7.24
C LEU A 431 1.17 -8.92 -7.55
N PHE A 432 1.48 -8.32 -8.70
CA PHE A 432 2.82 -7.81 -8.98
C PHE A 432 2.79 -6.61 -9.92
N PHE A 433 3.85 -5.81 -9.86
CA PHE A 433 4.07 -4.66 -10.70
C PHE A 433 4.94 -5.01 -11.90
N PHE A 434 4.55 -4.53 -13.07
CA PHE A 434 5.33 -4.66 -14.31
C PHE A 434 4.87 -3.62 -15.33
N ASP A 435 5.74 -3.28 -16.26
CA ASP A 435 5.42 -2.39 -17.39
C ASP A 435 4.89 -3.25 -18.54
N TYR A 436 3.56 -3.39 -18.64
CA TYR A 436 2.97 -4.38 -19.57
C TYR A 436 2.98 -3.90 -21.02
N ASP A 437 2.92 -2.57 -21.26
CA ASP A 437 2.90 -1.97 -22.59
C ASP A 437 4.23 -1.31 -23.00
N LEU A 438 5.26 -1.42 -22.14
CA LEU A 438 6.62 -0.96 -22.35
C LEU A 438 6.71 0.56 -22.51
N ASP A 439 5.83 1.31 -21.82
CA ASP A 439 5.79 2.77 -21.86
C ASP A 439 6.67 3.45 -20.79
N GLY A 440 7.31 2.65 -19.93
CA GLY A 440 8.17 3.06 -18.84
C GLY A 440 7.46 3.27 -17.49
N TRP A 441 6.14 3.07 -17.43
CA TRP A 441 5.37 3.12 -16.20
C TRP A 441 5.08 1.72 -15.67
N GLN A 442 4.97 1.59 -14.35
CA GLN A 442 4.62 0.31 -13.75
C GLN A 442 3.11 0.19 -13.65
N ASP A 443 2.58 -0.87 -14.23
CA ASP A 443 1.20 -1.32 -14.08
C ASP A 443 1.10 -2.39 -13.00
N VAL A 444 -0.13 -2.80 -12.69
CA VAL A 444 -0.41 -3.80 -11.67
C VAL A 444 -1.17 -4.95 -12.29
N LEU A 445 -0.60 -6.15 -12.25
CA LEU A 445 -1.37 -7.38 -12.45
C LEU A 445 -1.95 -7.83 -11.12
N SER A 446 -3.21 -8.25 -11.12
CA SER A 446 -3.80 -8.97 -10.00
C SER A 446 -4.40 -10.30 -10.46
N CYS A 447 -4.00 -11.38 -9.78
CA CYS A 447 -4.45 -12.73 -10.05
C CYS A 447 -5.59 -13.09 -9.08
N ASN A 448 -6.79 -13.28 -9.63
CA ASN A 448 -8.02 -13.44 -8.88
C ASN A 448 -8.55 -14.87 -8.97
N GLY A 449 -9.28 -15.30 -7.95
CA GLY A 449 -9.94 -16.60 -7.92
C GLY A 449 -11.03 -16.62 -6.86
N HIS A 450 -11.66 -17.76 -6.60
CA HIS A 450 -12.59 -17.90 -5.48
C HIS A 450 -12.36 -19.25 -4.77
N LEU A 451 -12.68 -19.31 -3.47
CA LEU A 451 -12.52 -20.53 -2.67
C LEU A 451 -13.49 -21.64 -3.08
N GLU A 452 -14.64 -21.26 -3.63
CA GLU A 452 -15.73 -22.15 -4.00
C GLU A 452 -15.82 -22.18 -5.53
N GLU A 453 -15.85 -23.38 -6.09
CA GLU A 453 -15.83 -23.62 -7.54
C GLU A 453 -17.05 -23.04 -8.26
N GLU A 454 -18.15 -22.81 -7.53
CA GLU A 454 -19.42 -22.33 -8.06
C GLU A 454 -19.52 -20.80 -8.18
N ILE A 455 -18.51 -20.05 -7.72
CA ILE A 455 -18.48 -18.58 -7.77
C ILE A 455 -17.39 -18.17 -8.76
N GLY A 456 -17.82 -17.72 -9.94
CA GLY A 456 -16.95 -17.25 -11.03
C GLY A 456 -16.84 -15.73 -11.13
#